data_AF-A0A7X8UXB9-F1
#
_entry.id   AF-A0A7X8UXB9-F1
#
_cell.length_a   1.000
_cell.length_b   1.000
_cell.length_c   1.000
_cell.angle_alpha   90.00
_cell.angle_beta   90.00
_cell.angle_gamma   90.00
#
_symmetry.space_group_name_H-M   'P 1'
#
loop_
_entity.id
_entity.type
_entity.pdbx_description
1 polymer ?
#
loop_
_entity_poly.entity_id
_entity_poly.type
_entity_poly.pdbx_seq_one_letter_code
_entity_poly.pdbx_strand_id
1 'polypeptide(L)'
;MQRRVELRKESLRLLRQYILERWEMVDYRQALARGWDIGSGPTEAACNNLTLRLKRTGMKWDPDHAAAMMNLVALRESGQWNLYWRTRKTA
;
A
#
# COMPACT_ATOMS: atom_id res chain seq x y z
N MET A 1 36.13 9.00 -4.30
CA MET A 1 35.27 10.19 -4.07
C MET A 1 34.40 10.51 -5.31
N GLN A 2 34.98 10.65 -6.51
CA GLN A 2 34.24 10.85 -7.78
C GLN A 2 33.03 9.92 -8.01
N ARG A 3 33.19 8.60 -7.82
CA ARG A 3 32.13 7.62 -8.10
C ARG A 3 30.84 7.88 -7.31
N ARG A 4 30.96 8.32 -6.06
CA ARG A 4 29.79 8.64 -5.20
C ARG A 4 29.05 9.89 -5.68
N VAL A 5 29.79 10.86 -6.23
CA VAL A 5 29.22 12.09 -6.81
C VAL A 5 28.42 11.75 -8.06
N GLU A 6 28.97 10.93 -8.95
CA GLU A 6 28.28 10.52 -10.19
C GLU A 6 27.04 9.66 -9.92
N LEU A 7 27.11 8.70 -8.99
CA LEU A 7 25.92 7.94 -8.58
C LEU A 7 24.81 8.85 -8.02
N ARG A 8 25.18 9.87 -7.23
CA ARG A 8 24.21 10.83 -6.69
C ARG A 8 23.55 11.66 -7.80
N LYS A 9 24.31 12.12 -8.79
CA LYS A 9 23.77 12.84 -9.96
C LYS A 9 22.78 11.97 -10.73
N GLU A 10 23.13 10.71 -10.95
CA GLU A 10 22.24 9.77 -11.64
C GLU A 10 20.95 9.50 -10.86
N SER A 11 21.04 9.27 -9.54
CA SER A 11 19.84 9.12 -8.70
C SER A 11 18.93 10.35 -8.74
N LEU A 12 19.49 11.56 -8.75
CA LEU A 12 18.71 12.79 -8.89
C LEU A 12 18.08 12.92 -10.28
N ARG A 13 18.77 12.51 -11.34
CA ARG A 13 18.24 12.47 -12.71
C ARG A 13 17.02 11.55 -12.79
N LEU A 14 17.13 10.35 -12.23
CA LEU A 14 16.05 9.36 -12.18
C LEU A 14 14.86 9.84 -11.35
N LEU A 15 15.12 10.42 -10.17
CA LEU A 15 14.07 10.99 -9.32
C LEU A 15 13.31 12.11 -10.05
N ARG A 16 14.04 13.02 -10.69
CA ARG A 16 13.43 14.10 -11.47
C ARG A 16 12.54 13.55 -12.57
N GLN A 17 13.02 12.56 -13.32
CA GLN A 17 12.25 11.93 -14.38
C GLN A 17 10.96 11.28 -13.82
N TYR A 18 11.07 10.51 -12.74
CA TYR A 18 9.93 9.85 -12.11
C TYR A 18 8.82 10.83 -11.68
N ILE A 19 9.21 11.98 -11.09
CA ILE A 19 8.27 13.02 -10.67
C ILE A 19 7.66 13.73 -11.89
N LEU A 20 8.45 14.07 -12.91
CA LEU A 20 7.96 14.76 -14.10
C LEU A 20 6.92 13.92 -14.87
N GLU A 21 7.14 12.61 -14.97
CA GLU A 21 6.16 11.68 -15.56
C GLU A 21 4.83 11.62 -14.78
N ARG A 22 4.83 12.05 -13.51
CA ARG A 22 3.68 12.01 -12.59
C ARG A 22 3.27 13.41 -12.15
N TRP A 23 3.59 14.43 -12.93
CA TRP A 23 3.39 15.82 -12.56
C TRP A 23 1.93 16.13 -12.17
N GLU A 24 0.97 15.52 -12.87
CA GLU A 24 -0.46 15.68 -12.59
C GLU A 24 -0.88 15.08 -11.23
N MET A 25 -0.14 14.10 -10.71
CA MET A 25 -0.42 13.44 -9.42
C MET A 25 0.10 14.24 -8.22
N VAL A 26 0.96 15.23 -8.43
CA VAL A 26 1.55 16.06 -7.35
C VAL A 26 0.89 17.42 -7.20
N ASP A 27 -0.25 17.67 -7.87
CA ASP A 27 -1.06 18.86 -7.61
C ASP A 27 -1.85 18.70 -6.30
N TYR A 28 -1.14 18.87 -5.18
CA TYR A 28 -1.71 18.76 -3.84
C TYR A 28 -2.81 19.78 -3.59
N ARG A 29 -2.75 20.96 -4.23
CA ARG A 29 -3.78 21.99 -4.05
C ARG A 29 -5.11 21.52 -4.64
N GLN A 30 -5.09 21.00 -5.86
CA GLN A 30 -6.30 20.44 -6.47
C GLN A 30 -6.78 19.18 -5.74
N ALA A 31 -5.86 18.31 -5.30
CA ALA A 31 -6.21 17.11 -4.54
C ALA A 31 -6.95 17.48 -3.24
N LEU A 32 -6.43 18.45 -2.47
CA LEU A 32 -7.08 18.95 -1.26
C LEU A 32 -8.43 19.61 -1.55
N ALA A 33 -8.54 20.39 -2.64
CA ALA A 33 -9.80 21.01 -3.05
C ALA A 33 -10.88 19.96 -3.42
N ARG A 34 -10.47 18.77 -3.89
CA ARG A 34 -11.34 17.62 -4.17
C ARG A 34 -11.63 16.76 -2.93
N GLY A 35 -11.05 17.09 -1.78
CA GLY A 35 -11.17 16.30 -0.56
C GLY A 35 -10.42 14.97 -0.60
N TRP A 36 -9.43 14.83 -1.49
CA TRP A 36 -8.58 13.64 -1.54
C TRP A 36 -7.58 13.64 -0.40
N ASP A 37 -7.34 12.46 0.16
CA ASP A 37 -6.27 12.29 1.12
C ASP A 37 -4.92 12.36 0.39
N ILE A 38 -4.04 13.22 0.88
CA ILE A 38 -2.68 13.42 0.38
C ILE A 38 -1.63 12.78 1.30
N GLY A 39 -2.06 12.28 2.46
CA GLY A 39 -1.21 11.58 3.42
C GLY A 39 -1.12 10.08 3.10
N SER A 40 0.00 9.47 3.47
CA SER A 40 0.17 8.02 3.41
C SER A 40 -0.36 7.31 4.66
N GLY A 41 -0.75 8.05 5.71
CA GLY A 41 -1.10 7.50 7.02
C GLY A 41 -2.15 6.38 7.00
N PRO A 42 -3.34 6.60 6.39
CA PRO A 42 -4.35 5.54 6.32
C PRO A 42 -3.89 4.31 5.51
N THR A 43 -3.15 4.53 4.42
CA THR A 43 -2.58 3.45 3.61
C THR A 43 -1.53 2.66 4.38
N GLU A 44 -0.61 3.32 5.08
CA GLU A 44 0.42 2.69 5.90
C GLU A 44 -0.18 1.94 7.10
N ALA A 45 -1.19 2.52 7.76
CA ALA A 45 -1.92 1.86 8.83
C ALA A 45 -2.61 0.58 8.34
N ALA A 46 -3.26 0.63 7.17
CA ALA A 46 -3.86 -0.55 6.54
C ALA A 46 -2.80 -1.62 6.22
N CYS A 47 -1.69 -1.26 5.58
CA CYS A 47 -0.59 -2.18 5.26
C CYS A 47 0.01 -2.86 6.51
N ASN A 48 0.16 -2.10 7.60
CA ASN A 48 0.61 -2.64 8.87
C ASN A 48 -0.42 -3.63 9.45
N ASN A 49 -1.69 -3.26 9.47
CA ASN A 49 -2.75 -4.10 10.02
C ASN A 49 -2.94 -5.40 9.22
N LEU A 50 -2.96 -5.32 7.88
CA LEU A 50 -3.13 -6.48 7.01
C LEU A 50 -2.00 -7.51 7.14
N THR A 51 -0.78 -7.06 7.47
CA THR A 51 0.39 -7.94 7.56
C THR A 51 0.71 -8.43 8.97
N LEU A 52 0.05 -7.91 10.01
CA LEU A 52 0.28 -8.30 11.42
C LEU A 52 0.22 -9.81 11.64
N ARG A 53 -0.77 -10.49 11.04
CA ARG A 53 -0.93 -11.93 11.21
C ARG A 53 0.11 -12.74 10.44
N LEU A 54 0.58 -12.23 9.31
CA LEU A 54 1.61 -12.88 8.50
C LEU A 54 2.98 -12.81 9.16
N LYS A 55 3.31 -11.69 9.80
CA LYS A 55 4.64 -11.40 10.36
C LYS A 55 4.85 -11.87 11.80
N ARG A 56 3.89 -12.59 12.39
CA ARG A 56 4.01 -13.11 13.75
C ARG A 56 5.08 -14.21 13.86
N THR A 57 5.69 -14.32 15.02
CA THR A 57 6.68 -15.36 15.32
C THR A 57 6.13 -16.75 15.04
N GLY A 58 6.91 -17.58 14.33
CA GLY A 58 6.56 -18.96 14.00
C GLY A 58 5.62 -19.11 12.80
N MET A 59 5.18 -18.02 12.18
CA MET A 59 4.33 -18.09 10.99
C MET A 59 5.16 -18.40 9.75
N LYS A 60 4.82 -19.49 9.07
CA LYS A 60 5.38 -19.88 7.77
C LYS A 60 4.21 -20.06 6.81
N TRP A 61 4.29 -19.43 5.66
CA TRP A 61 3.21 -19.43 4.68
C TRP A 61 3.79 -19.76 3.31
N ASP A 62 3.07 -20.58 2.55
CA ASP A 62 3.21 -20.56 1.09
C ASP A 62 2.53 -19.30 0.55
N PRO A 63 2.96 -18.79 -0.64
CA PRO A 63 2.43 -17.55 -1.20
C PRO A 63 0.89 -17.51 -1.29
N ASP A 64 0.28 -18.60 -1.75
CA ASP A 64 -1.18 -18.69 -1.92
C ASP A 64 -1.90 -18.63 -0.56
N HIS A 65 -1.36 -19.30 0.46
CA HIS A 65 -1.89 -19.28 1.81
C HIS A 65 -1.73 -17.91 2.49
N ALA A 66 -0.61 -17.22 2.25
CA ALA A 66 -0.40 -15.85 2.74
C ALA A 66 -1.42 -14.87 2.13
N ALA A 67 -1.65 -14.96 0.81
CA ALA A 67 -2.61 -14.12 0.11
C ALA A 67 -4.05 -14.37 0.61
N ALA A 68 -4.45 -15.64 0.75
CA ALA A 68 -5.76 -16.00 1.30
C ALA A 68 -5.96 -15.43 2.71
N MET A 69 -4.93 -15.50 3.57
CA MET A 69 -4.97 -14.91 4.90
C MET A 69 -5.07 -13.38 4.89
N MET A 70 -4.34 -12.69 4.01
CA MET A 70 -4.48 -11.23 3.87
C MET A 70 -5.89 -10.84 3.45
N ASN A 71 -6.53 -11.58 2.55
CA ASN A 71 -7.91 -11.34 2.15
C ASN A 71 -8.89 -11.49 3.33
N LEU A 72 -8.70 -12.50 4.19
CA LEU A 72 -9.51 -12.67 5.39
C LEU A 72 -9.32 -11.51 6.39
N VAL A 73 -8.09 -11.04 6.57
CA VAL A 73 -7.81 -9.87 7.42
C VAL A 73 -8.45 -8.62 6.82
N ALA A 74 -8.33 -8.39 5.51
CA ALA A 74 -8.94 -7.26 4.82
C ALA A 74 -10.48 -7.24 4.96
N LEU A 75 -11.14 -8.40 4.81
CA LEU A 75 -12.58 -8.54 5.05
C LEU A 75 -12.97 -8.17 6.48
N ARG A 76 -12.13 -8.51 7.46
CA ARG A 76 -12.38 -8.20 8.87
C ARG A 76 -12.17 -6.72 9.18
N GLU A 77 -11.04 -6.15 8.77
CA GLU A 77 -10.69 -4.75 9.04
C GLU A 77 -11.62 -3.76 8.30
N SER A 78 -12.10 -4.13 7.11
CA SER A 78 -13.09 -3.33 6.37
C SER A 78 -14.52 -3.44 6.91
N GLY A 79 -14.78 -4.25 7.93
CA GLY A 79 -16.12 -4.50 8.48
C GLY A 79 -17.04 -5.35 7.57
N GLN A 80 -16.52 -5.85 6.44
CA GLN A 80 -17.30 -6.61 5.44
C GLN A 80 -17.48 -8.09 5.79
N TRP A 81 -16.89 -8.56 6.89
CA TRP A 81 -16.93 -9.96 7.33
C TRP A 81 -18.35 -10.56 7.27
N ASN A 82 -19.31 -9.93 7.94
CA ASN A 82 -20.68 -10.44 8.01
C ASN A 82 -21.39 -10.44 6.65
N LEU A 83 -21.18 -9.40 5.84
CA LEU A 83 -21.77 -9.28 4.51
C LEU A 83 -21.26 -10.39 3.58
N TYR A 84 -19.95 -10.62 3.58
CA TYR A 84 -19.29 -11.64 2.78
C TYR A 84 -19.85 -13.04 3.09
N TRP A 85 -19.91 -13.42 4.36
CA TRP A 85 -20.39 -14.75 4.77
C TRP A 85 -21.90 -14.95 4.57
N ARG A 86 -22.71 -13.90 4.68
CA ARG A 86 -24.15 -13.98 4.36
C ARG A 86 -24.39 -14.25 2.86
N THR A 87 -23.64 -13.55 2.02
CA THR A 87 -23.72 -13.73 0.55
C THR A 87 -23.33 -15.15 0.15
N ARG A 88 -22.27 -15.70 0.76
CA ARG A 88 -21.80 -17.08 0.53
C ARG A 88 -22.77 -18.18 0.98
N LYS A 89 -23.64 -17.93 1.97
CA LYS A 89 -24.65 -18.91 2.41
C LYS A 89 -25.85 -19.00 1.48
N THR A 90 -26.01 -18.01 0.60
CA THR A 90 -27.16 -17.87 -0.30
C THR A 90 -26.83 -18.35 -1.72
N ALA A 91 -25.56 -18.68 -1.99
CA ALA A 91 -25.06 -19.24 -3.24
C ALA A 91 -24.86 -20.76 -3.10
#